data_AF-D5J757-F1
#
_entry.id   AF-D5J757-F1
#
_cell.length_a   1.000
_cell.length_b   1.000
_cell.length_c   1.000
_cell.angle_alpha   90.00
_cell.angle_beta   90.00
_cell.angle_gamma   90.00
#
_symmetry.space_group_name_H-M   'P 1'
#
loop_
_entity.id
_entity.type
_entity.pdbx_description
1 polymer ?
#
loop_
_entity_poly.entity_id
_entity_poly.type
_entity_poly.pdbx_seq_one_letter_code
_entity_poly.pdbx_strand_id
1 'polypeptide(L)' 'HLVDLNGAFAGKPRNLEAIEAILDEVGDEIPVQLGGGIRSLETIEKYLDAGLSYVIIGTAAVKDPGFLQDACTAFAGSI' A
#
# COMPACT_ATOMS: atom_id res chain seq x y z
N HIS A 1 6.53 8.93 -3.16
CA HIS A 1 5.84 8.64 -1.88
C HIS A 1 4.46 9.28 -1.93
N LEU A 2 3.41 8.48 -1.78
CA LEU A 2 2.00 8.88 -1.87
C LEU A 2 1.25 8.47 -0.60
N VAL A 3 0.21 9.22 -0.27
CA VAL A 3 -0.67 8.91 0.88
C VAL A 3 -2.14 9.01 0.46
N ASP A 4 -2.87 7.89 0.50
CA ASP A 4 -4.34 7.88 0.40
C ASP A 4 -4.95 8.31 1.73
N LEU A 5 -5.15 9.61 1.91
CA LEU A 5 -5.77 10.17 3.12
C LEU A 5 -7.23 9.71 3.29
N ASN A 6 -8.00 9.66 2.19
CA ASN A 6 -9.37 9.16 2.24
C ASN A 6 -9.40 7.70 2.69
N GLY A 7 -8.47 6.90 2.19
CA GLY A 7 -8.29 5.51 2.59
C GLY A 7 -7.84 5.37 4.04
N ALA A 8 -6.93 6.23 4.51
CA ALA A 8 -6.50 6.26 5.91
C ALA A 8 -7.68 6.50 6.87
N PHE A 9 -8.54 7.47 6.58
CA PHE A 9 -9.75 7.76 7.36
C PHE A 9 -10.79 6.64 7.26
N ALA A 10 -11.07 6.15 6.04
CA ALA A 10 -12.07 5.10 5.81
C ALA A 10 -11.60 3.71 6.29
N GLY A 11 -10.29 3.52 6.44
CA GLY A 11 -9.70 2.25 6.79
C GLY A 11 -9.63 1.21 5.67
N LYS A 12 -9.78 1.65 4.43
CA LYS A 12 -9.72 0.84 3.21
C LYS A 12 -9.42 1.76 2.02
N PRO A 13 -8.79 1.27 0.94
CA PRO A 13 -8.53 2.04 -0.27
C PRO A 13 -9.74 2.84 -0.78
N ARG A 14 -9.52 4.11 -1.15
CA ARG A 14 -10.56 4.99 -1.74
C ARG A 14 -10.13 5.65 -3.04
N ASN A 15 -8.84 5.80 -3.30
CA ASN A 15 -8.33 6.54 -4.46
C ASN A 15 -7.57 5.65 -5.47
N LEU A 16 -7.97 4.38 -5.62
CA LEU A 16 -7.23 3.42 -6.44
C LEU A 16 -7.05 3.89 -7.90
N GLU A 17 -8.12 4.35 -8.57
CA GLU A 17 -8.04 4.81 -9.95
C GLU A 17 -7.04 5.98 -10.14
N ALA A 18 -6.98 6.89 -9.17
CA ALA A 18 -6.04 8.00 -9.21
C ALA A 18 -4.60 7.52 -8.98
N ILE A 19 -4.40 6.49 -8.16
CA ILE A 19 -3.08 5.88 -7.92
C ILE A 19 -2.61 5.17 -9.18
N GLU A 20 -3.47 4.37 -9.82
CA GLU A 20 -3.19 3.68 -11.09
C GLU A 20 -2.80 4.68 -12.18
N ALA A 21 -3.56 5.77 -12.34
CA ALA A 21 -3.21 6.81 -13.31
C ALA A 21 -1.86 7.49 -13.03
N ILE A 22 -1.46 7.62 -11.76
CA ILE A 22 -0.12 8.13 -11.41
C ILE A 22 0.96 7.11 -11.77
N LEU A 23 0.73 5.82 -11.48
CA LEU A 23 1.67 4.74 -11.79
C LEU A 23 1.90 4.62 -13.30
N ASP A 24 0.82 4.71 -14.09
CA ASP A 24 0.88 4.70 -15.56
C ASP A 24 1.73 5.85 -16.11
N GLU A 25 1.61 7.05 -15.54
CA GLU A 25 2.35 8.24 -16.00
C GLU A 25 3.84 8.18 -15.63
N VAL A 26 4.18 7.67 -14.44
CA VAL A 26 5.59 7.63 -13.99
C VAL A 26 6.34 6.41 -14.53
N GLY A 27 5.63 5.33 -14.86
CA GLY A 27 6.20 4.08 -15.34
C GLY A 27 7.15 3.40 -14.35
N ASP A 28 7.89 2.40 -14.84
CA ASP A 28 8.76 1.54 -14.02
C ASP A 28 10.07 2.23 -13.58
N GLU A 29 10.40 3.40 -14.13
CA GLU A 29 11.66 4.10 -13.84
C GLU A 29 11.66 4.77 -12.45
N ILE A 30 10.47 5.10 -11.94
CA ILE A 30 10.31 5.84 -10.68
C ILE A 30 9.62 4.94 -9.64
N PRO A 31 10.35 4.46 -8.62
CA PRO A 31 9.74 3.61 -7.60
C PRO A 31 8.73 4.41 -6.76
N VAL A 32 7.49 3.92 -6.70
CA VAL A 32 6.42 4.55 -5.94
C VAL A 32 6.15 3.76 -4.66
N GLN A 33 5.93 4.50 -3.58
CA GLN A 33 5.53 3.97 -2.29
C GLN A 33 4.17 4.55 -1.91
N LEU A 34 3.27 3.73 -1.37
CA LEU A 34 1.93 4.16 -0.97
C LEU A 34 1.63 3.77 0.47
N GLY A 35 1.12 4.73 1.24
CA GLY A 35 0.45 4.47 2.52
C GLY A 35 -1.00 4.95 2.50
N GLY A 36 -1.82 4.43 3.42
CA GLY A 36 -3.19 4.93 3.64
C GLY A 36 -4.26 3.84 3.61
N GLY A 37 -4.78 3.50 4.79
CA GLY A 37 -5.94 2.60 4.90
C GLY A 37 -5.65 1.12 4.67
N ILE A 38 -4.38 0.72 4.70
CA ILE A 38 -3.94 -0.65 4.39
C ILE A 38 -4.02 -1.50 5.67
N ARG A 39 -4.91 -2.49 5.65
CA ARG A 39 -5.28 -3.31 6.82
C ARG A 39 -5.50 -4.80 6.48
N SER A 40 -5.18 -5.22 5.26
CA SER A 40 -5.31 -6.61 4.82
C SER A 40 -4.22 -6.94 3.81
N LEU A 41 -3.83 -8.22 3.75
CA LEU A 41 -2.84 -8.72 2.79
C LEU A 41 -3.35 -8.59 1.34
N GLU A 42 -4.64 -8.82 1.11
CA GLU A 42 -5.29 -8.61 -0.19
C GLU A 42 -5.11 -7.18 -0.70
N THR A 43 -5.20 -6.18 0.18
CA THR A 43 -4.96 -4.78 -0.22
C THR A 43 -3.51 -4.54 -0.62
N ILE A 44 -2.56 -5.19 0.08
CA ILE A 44 -1.13 -5.08 -0.23
C ILE A 44 -0.86 -5.70 -1.60
N GLU A 45 -1.30 -6.94 -1.80
CA GLU A 45 -1.16 -7.67 -3.07
C GLU A 45 -1.70 -6.85 -4.24
N LYS A 46 -2.92 -6.34 -4.12
CA LYS A 46 -3.53 -5.49 -5.15
C LYS A 46 -2.69 -4.27 -5.52
N TYR A 47 -2.05 -3.64 -4.53
CA TYR A 47 -1.23 -2.46 -4.76
C TYR A 47 0.12 -2.80 -5.38
N LEU A 48 0.76 -3.88 -4.95
CA LEU A 48 2.00 -4.35 -5.54
C LEU A 48 1.78 -4.80 -6.98
N ASP A 49 0.69 -5.52 -7.25
CA ASP A 49 0.28 -5.93 -8.60
C ASP A 49 -0.02 -4.73 -9.52
N ALA A 50 -0.46 -3.60 -8.96
CA ALA A 50 -0.66 -2.35 -9.70
C ALA A 50 0.65 -1.64 -10.07
N GLY A 51 1.81 -2.09 -9.57
CA GLY A 51 3.13 -1.53 -9.89
C GLY A 51 3.76 -0.72 -8.75
N LEU A 52 3.20 -0.73 -7.54
CA LEU A 52 3.85 -0.10 -6.39
C LEU A 52 5.10 -0.90 -5.98
N SER A 53 6.19 -0.18 -5.71
CA SER A 53 7.42 -0.79 -5.21
C SER A 53 7.33 -1.11 -3.71
N TYR A 54 6.62 -0.28 -2.94
CA TYR A 54 6.47 -0.46 -1.50
C TYR A 54 5.10 -0.03 -0.97
N VAL A 55 4.68 -0.70 0.10
CA VAL A 55 3.44 -0.42 0.83
C VAL A 55 3.74 -0.05 2.28
N ILE A 56 3.28 1.13 2.70
CA ILE A 56 3.56 1.66 4.03
C ILE A 56 2.41 1.30 4.99
N ILE A 57 2.74 0.52 6.02
CA ILE A 57 1.81 0.13 7.07
C ILE A 57 2.00 1.02 8.30
N GLY A 58 1.07 1.94 8.52
CA GLY A 58 1.07 2.85 9.67
C GLY A 58 0.38 2.27 10.89
N THR A 59 -0.76 2.83 11.29
CA THR A 59 -1.48 2.45 12.53
C THR A 59 -1.75 0.95 12.68
N ALA A 60 -1.99 0.23 11.58
CA ALA A 60 -2.22 -1.21 11.61
C ALA A 60 -1.00 -1.98 12.14
N ALA A 61 0.23 -1.54 11.84
CA ALA A 61 1.45 -2.18 12.30
C ALA A 61 1.58 -2.20 13.83
N VAL A 62 1.10 -1.14 14.49
CA VAL A 62 1.15 -1.02 15.96
C VAL A 62 -0.05 -1.70 16.62
N LYS A 63 -1.23 -1.64 16.00
CA LYS A 63 -2.46 -2.22 16.55
C LYS A 63 -2.55 -3.73 16.38
N ASP A 64 -1.95 -4.25 15.31
CA ASP A 64 -1.95 -5.66 14.96
C ASP A 64 -0.54 -6.08 14.50
N PRO A 65 0.35 -6.42 15.45
CA PRO A 65 1.68 -6.93 15.14
C PRO A 65 1.65 -8.26 14.35
N GLY A 66 0.58 -9.05 14.49
CA GLY A 66 0.41 -10.30 13.74
C GLY A 66 0.23 -10.03 12.26
N PHE A 67 -0.68 -9.11 11.93
CA PHE A 67 -0.85 -8.63 10.56
C PHE A 67 0.45 -8.08 9.96
N LEU A 68 1.23 -7.30 10.74
CA LEU A 68 2.52 -6.80 10.27
C LEU A 68 3.50 -7.95 9.97
N GLN A 69 3.59 -8.94 10.86
CA GLN A 69 4.46 -10.09 10.67
C GLN A 69 4.07 -10.90 9.43
N ASP A 70 2.77 -11.11 9.22
CA ASP A 70 2.25 -11.80 8.04
C ASP A 70 2.57 -11.02 6.76
N ALA A 71 2.37 -9.70 6.77
CA ALA A 71 2.69 -8.83 5.64
C ALA A 71 4.18 -8.85 5.29
N CYS A 72 5.06 -8.69 6.27
CA CYS A 72 6.52 -8.73 6.05
C CYS A 72 6.99 -10.11 5.55
N THR A 73 6.31 -11.19 5.97
CA THR A 73 6.62 -12.55 5.53
C THR A 73 6.15 -12.81 4.10
N ALA A 74 4.93 -12.39 3.76
CA ALA A 74 4.34 -12.60 2.45
C ALA A 74 4.97 -11.70 1.37
N PHE A 75 5.36 -10.47 1.72
CA PHE A 75 5.82 -9.44 0.78
C PHE A 75 7.21 -8.91 1.17
N ALA A 76 8.15 -9.82 1.41
CA ALA A 76 9.49 -9.48 1.88
C ALA A 76 10.21 -8.50 0.92
N GLY A 77 10.68 -7.37 1.47
CA GLY A 77 11.35 -6.33 0.69
C GLY A 77 10.43 -5.30 0.05
N SER A 78 9.11 -5.37 0.29
CA SER A 78 8.10 -4.46 -0.29
C SER A 78 7.16 -3.82 0.75
N ILE A 79 7.44 -3.98 2.04
CA ILE A 79 6.73 -3.35 3.17
C ILE A 79 7.60 -2.26 3.81
#